data_AF-A0A7S1GFV8-F1
#
_entry.id   AF-A0A7S1GFV8-F1
#
_cell.length_a   1.000
_cell.length_b   1.000
_cell.length_c   1.000
_cell.angle_alpha   90.00
_cell.angle_beta   90.00
_cell.angle_gamma   90.00
#
_symmetry.space_group_name_H-M   'P 1'
#
loop_
_entity.id
_entity.type
_entity.pdbx_description
1 polymer ?
#
loop_
_entity_poly.entity_id
_entity_poly.type
_entity_poly.pdbx_seq_one_letter_code
_entity_poly.pdbx_strand_id
1 'polypeptide(L)'
;LLVGLLNIVVINADDDKAVTCGSVIKLTHVESGGKHYLSSENKNLGSGSGQQIVTWIPEREAHSSLWWLRLGNNEDDCSSGMEPIACGSTVRLTHLQTKKNLHTHGIPSPLSRQQEITGFGDDGKGDTGDDWILECASSSSTKVWKQGQKVRLLHVDT
;
A
#
# COMPACT_ATOMS: atom_id res chain seq x y z
N LEU A 1 -4.61 -13.86 1.02
CA LEU A 1 -3.13 -13.89 0.95
C LEU A 1 -2.74 -13.30 -0.39
N LEU A 2 -2.04 -12.16 -0.39
CA LEU A 2 -1.91 -11.30 -1.57
C LEU A 2 -0.98 -11.86 -2.66
N VAL A 3 -1.26 -11.42 -3.88
CA VAL A 3 -0.65 -11.77 -5.17
C VAL A 3 0.29 -10.62 -5.54
N GLY A 4 1.45 -10.94 -6.13
CA GLY A 4 2.60 -10.05 -6.40
C GLY A 4 2.39 -8.91 -7.40
N LEU A 5 1.17 -8.44 -7.58
CA LEU A 5 0.81 -7.18 -8.24
C LEU A 5 -0.46 -6.68 -7.55
N LEU A 6 -0.35 -5.63 -6.72
CA LEU A 6 -1.53 -5.02 -6.11
C LEU A 6 -2.18 -4.04 -7.11
N ASN A 7 -3.31 -4.43 -7.69
CA ASN A 7 -4.23 -3.50 -8.35
C ASN A 7 -5.13 -2.86 -7.30
N ILE A 8 -4.94 -1.57 -7.06
CA ILE A 8 -5.58 -0.86 -5.96
C ILE A 8 -6.38 0.35 -6.45
N VAL A 9 -7.49 0.62 -5.78
CA VAL A 9 -8.22 1.89 -5.84
C VAL A 9 -8.26 2.51 -4.45
N VAL A 10 -8.02 3.82 -4.32
CA VAL A 10 -8.27 4.57 -3.08
C VAL A 10 -9.71 5.08 -3.10
N ILE A 11 -10.46 4.94 -2.02
CA ILE A 11 -11.85 5.43 -1.96
C ILE A 11 -12.07 6.48 -0.86
N ASN A 12 -12.45 7.68 -1.28
CA ASN A 12 -13.36 8.59 -0.56
C ASN A 12 -14.03 9.59 -1.53
N ALA A 13 -15.08 10.25 -1.04
CA ALA A 13 -16.26 10.78 -1.75
C ALA A 13 -16.09 11.93 -2.78
N ASP A 14 -14.90 12.18 -3.31
CA ASP A 14 -14.70 13.17 -4.38
C ASP A 14 -13.68 12.63 -5.38
N ASP A 15 -14.18 12.03 -6.47
CA ASP A 15 -13.44 11.28 -7.50
C ASP A 15 -12.42 12.13 -8.29
N ASP A 16 -12.22 13.40 -7.92
CA ASP A 16 -11.28 14.30 -8.58
C ASP A 16 -10.19 14.88 -7.65
N LYS A 17 -10.19 14.51 -6.36
CA LYS A 17 -9.18 14.98 -5.40
C LYS A 17 -7.87 14.22 -5.53
N ALA A 18 -6.77 14.97 -5.56
CA ALA A 18 -5.43 14.41 -5.48
C ALA A 18 -5.21 13.69 -4.14
N VAL A 19 -4.59 12.52 -4.19
CA VAL A 19 -4.04 11.85 -3.01
C VAL A 19 -2.70 12.51 -2.71
N THR A 20 -2.51 12.90 -1.46
CA THR A 20 -1.36 13.70 -1.03
C THR A 20 -0.46 12.94 -0.09
N CYS A 21 0.82 13.30 -0.06
CA CYS A 21 1.76 12.81 0.93
C CYS A 21 1.21 13.07 2.34
N GLY A 22 1.31 12.06 3.21
CA GLY A 22 0.82 12.14 4.58
C GLY A 22 -0.65 11.76 4.75
N SER A 23 -1.39 11.55 3.65
CA SER A 23 -2.77 11.08 3.70
C SER A 23 -2.87 9.71 4.37
N VAL A 24 -3.91 9.52 5.17
CA VAL A 24 -4.34 8.19 5.61
C VAL A 24 -5.38 7.68 4.63
N ILE A 25 -5.10 6.55 3.98
CA ILE A 25 -5.89 6.01 2.88
C ILE A 25 -6.35 4.58 3.16
N LYS A 26 -7.41 4.19 2.46
CA LYS A 26 -7.82 2.79 2.30
C LYS A 26 -7.62 2.38 0.85
N LEU A 27 -7.15 1.16 0.68
CA LEU A 27 -6.77 0.58 -0.59
C LEU A 27 -7.71 -0.60 -0.86
N THR A 28 -8.43 -0.61 -2.00
CA THR A 28 -9.36 -1.68 -2.37
C THR A 28 -8.95 -2.43 -3.63
N HIS A 29 -9.16 -3.75 -3.65
CA HIS A 29 -8.75 -4.61 -4.76
C HIS A 29 -9.73 -4.53 -5.94
N VAL A 30 -9.21 -4.18 -7.13
CA VAL A 30 -10.02 -3.95 -8.35
C VAL A 30 -10.85 -5.18 -8.74
N GLU A 31 -10.24 -6.35 -8.86
CA GLU A 31 -10.94 -7.58 -9.33
C GLU A 31 -11.97 -8.10 -8.31
N SER A 32 -11.94 -7.61 -7.07
CA SER A 32 -12.99 -7.88 -6.09
C SER A 32 -14.25 -7.03 -6.29
N GLY A 33 -14.27 -6.15 -7.30
CA GLY A 33 -15.29 -5.13 -7.48
C GLY A 33 -15.23 -4.03 -6.42
N GLY A 34 -14.04 -3.76 -5.86
CA GLY A 34 -13.84 -2.76 -4.81
C GLY A 34 -14.39 -3.17 -3.43
N LYS A 35 -14.64 -4.47 -3.21
CA LYS A 35 -15.28 -4.98 -1.98
C LYS A 35 -14.31 -5.38 -0.88
N HIS A 36 -13.02 -5.55 -1.19
CA HIS A 36 -12.03 -5.97 -0.20
C HIS A 36 -10.90 -4.95 -0.05
N TYR A 37 -10.53 -4.70 1.21
CA TYR A 37 -9.64 -3.64 1.63
C TYR A 37 -8.34 -4.20 2.19
N LEU A 38 -7.21 -3.59 1.82
CA LEU A 38 -5.90 -4.01 2.29
C LEU A 38 -5.84 -3.80 3.79
N SER A 39 -5.52 -4.85 4.54
CA SER A 39 -5.58 -4.81 6.00
C SER A 39 -4.41 -5.56 6.62
N SER A 40 -4.07 -5.17 7.84
CA SER A 40 -3.10 -5.87 8.68
C SER A 40 -3.54 -5.86 10.14
N GLU A 41 -2.99 -6.73 10.97
CA GLU A 41 -3.29 -6.82 12.40
C GLU A 41 -2.04 -7.29 13.15
N ASN A 42 -2.03 -7.17 14.48
CA ASN A 42 -0.89 -7.60 15.29
C ASN A 42 -0.82 -9.14 15.42
N LYS A 43 -0.63 -9.81 14.27
CA LYS A 43 -0.55 -11.25 14.12
C LYS A 43 0.46 -11.57 13.03
N ASN A 44 1.24 -12.61 13.24
CA ASN A 44 2.29 -13.03 12.33
C ASN A 44 1.89 -14.26 11.53
N LEU A 45 2.51 -14.44 10.36
CA LEU A 45 2.39 -15.68 9.59
C LEU A 45 3.03 -16.84 10.37
N GLY A 46 2.44 -18.03 10.28
CA GLY A 46 3.00 -19.25 10.87
C GLY A 46 4.03 -19.96 9.99
N SER A 47 4.32 -19.41 8.81
CA SER A 47 5.24 -19.94 7.81
C SER A 47 5.81 -18.79 6.98
N GLY A 48 6.64 -19.10 5.97
CA GLY A 48 7.30 -18.07 5.17
C GLY A 48 8.29 -17.29 6.01
N SER A 49 8.24 -15.95 5.94
CA SER A 49 9.10 -15.09 6.74
C SER A 49 8.76 -15.04 8.22
N GLY A 50 7.54 -15.43 8.61
CA GLY A 50 7.03 -15.22 9.97
C GLY A 50 6.74 -13.76 10.32
N GLN A 51 6.76 -12.84 9.34
CA GLN A 51 6.43 -11.43 9.54
C GLN A 51 4.91 -11.20 9.69
N GLN A 52 4.52 -9.94 9.95
CA GLN A 52 3.12 -9.59 10.22
C GLN A 52 2.24 -9.88 9.00
N ILE A 53 1.02 -10.39 9.25
CA ILE A 53 0.10 -10.73 8.17
C ILE A 53 -0.41 -9.48 7.46
N VAL A 54 -0.53 -9.55 6.14
CA VAL A 54 -1.29 -8.59 5.33
C VAL A 54 -2.32 -9.35 4.50
N THR A 55 -3.56 -8.90 4.55
CA THR A 55 -4.71 -9.59 3.96
C THR A 55 -5.67 -8.60 3.27
N TRP A 56 -6.69 -9.14 2.62
CA TRP A 56 -7.81 -8.40 2.05
C TRP A 56 -9.06 -8.73 2.88
N ILE A 57 -9.73 -7.74 3.45
CA ILE A 57 -10.93 -7.94 4.28
C ILE A 57 -12.15 -7.23 3.69
N PRO A 58 -13.38 -7.76 3.82
CA PRO A 58 -14.57 -7.12 3.27
C PRO A 58 -15.10 -5.93 4.11
N GLU A 59 -14.63 -5.77 5.36
CA GLU A 59 -15.11 -4.74 6.28
C GLU A 59 -14.55 -3.35 5.92
N ARG A 60 -15.30 -2.58 5.14
CA ARG A 60 -14.95 -1.21 4.74
C ARG A 60 -14.55 -0.32 5.91
N GLU A 61 -15.27 -0.40 7.04
CA GLU A 61 -15.08 0.51 8.18
C GLU A 61 -13.96 0.07 9.13
N ALA A 62 -13.33 -1.08 8.90
CA ALA A 62 -12.30 -1.60 9.78
C ALA A 62 -11.09 -0.65 9.87
N HIS A 63 -10.67 -0.30 11.08
CA HIS A 63 -9.48 0.52 11.32
C HIS A 63 -8.18 -0.18 10.88
N SER A 64 -8.17 -1.51 10.88
CA SER A 64 -7.08 -2.34 10.38
C SER A 64 -6.79 -2.17 8.88
N SER A 65 -7.65 -1.44 8.16
CA SER A 65 -7.48 -1.12 6.74
C SER A 65 -6.89 0.27 6.47
N LEU A 66 -6.50 1.00 7.51
CA LEU A 66 -5.93 2.35 7.39
C LEU A 66 -4.42 2.32 7.20
N TRP A 67 -3.96 2.93 6.11
CA TRP A 67 -2.54 3.02 5.74
C TRP A 67 -2.12 4.48 5.61
N TRP A 68 -1.03 4.86 6.26
CA TRP A 68 -0.40 6.16 6.13
C TRP A 68 0.53 6.17 4.92
N LEU A 69 0.25 7.05 3.95
CA LEU A 69 1.02 7.19 2.73
C LEU A 69 2.19 8.15 2.94
N ARG A 70 3.40 7.70 2.65
CA ARG A 70 4.65 8.44 2.81
C ARG A 70 5.47 8.34 1.53
N LEU A 71 6.45 9.24 1.35
CA LEU A 71 7.46 9.07 0.31
C LEU A 71 8.41 7.93 0.69
N GLY A 72 8.94 7.25 -0.33
CA GLY A 72 9.91 6.18 -0.17
C GLY A 72 11.34 6.66 0.09
N ASN A 73 12.29 5.72 0.05
CA ASN A 73 13.75 5.99 0.13
C ASN A 73 14.23 6.72 1.41
N ASN A 74 13.48 6.61 2.51
CA ASN A 74 13.74 7.38 3.74
C ASN A 74 13.80 8.91 3.52
N GLU A 75 13.13 9.44 2.50
CA GLU A 75 12.96 10.88 2.38
C GLU A 75 12.10 11.38 3.55
N ASP A 76 12.69 12.21 4.41
CA ASP A 76 12.04 12.70 5.63
C ASP A 76 10.72 13.42 5.31
N ASP A 77 9.67 12.92 5.97
CA ASP A 77 8.31 13.45 6.16
C ASP A 77 7.91 14.63 5.28
N CYS A 78 7.17 14.33 4.20
CA CYS A 78 6.24 15.22 3.47
C CYS A 78 6.46 16.72 3.75
N SER A 79 7.65 17.22 3.44
CA SER A 79 8.16 18.42 4.11
C SER A 79 7.52 19.65 3.49
N SER A 80 6.61 20.28 4.25
CA SER A 80 5.94 21.57 3.98
C SER A 80 4.56 21.53 3.30
N GLY A 81 3.83 20.40 3.33
CA GLY A 81 2.43 20.39 2.92
C GLY A 81 1.88 19.03 2.50
N MET A 82 0.55 18.95 2.36
CA MET A 82 -0.15 17.84 1.73
C MET A 82 0.05 17.91 0.21
N GLU A 83 1.27 17.66 -0.26
CA GLU A 83 1.60 17.72 -1.69
C GLU A 83 1.00 16.51 -2.45
N PRO A 84 0.38 16.72 -3.62
CA PRO A 84 -0.09 15.64 -4.48
C PRO A 84 1.01 14.64 -4.85
N ILE A 85 0.72 13.34 -4.72
CA ILE A 85 1.65 12.30 -5.15
C ILE A 85 1.62 12.18 -6.67
N ALA A 86 2.78 12.36 -7.30
CA ALA A 86 2.93 12.17 -8.74
C ALA A 86 2.89 10.68 -9.10
N CYS A 87 2.33 10.37 -10.26
CA CYS A 87 2.45 9.03 -10.85
C CYS A 87 3.93 8.75 -11.16
N GLY A 88 4.40 7.54 -10.84
CA GLY A 88 5.81 7.13 -10.92
C GLY A 88 6.62 7.42 -9.65
N SER A 89 6.03 8.06 -8.64
CA SER A 89 6.72 8.28 -7.35
C SER A 89 6.92 6.97 -6.60
N THR A 90 8.04 6.86 -5.89
CA THR A 90 8.26 5.81 -4.90
C THR A 90 7.59 6.21 -3.59
N VAL A 91 6.77 5.32 -3.03
CA VAL A 91 5.98 5.53 -1.83
C VAL A 91 6.14 4.39 -0.84
N ARG A 92 5.89 4.67 0.44
CA ARG A 92 5.71 3.70 1.52
C ARG A 92 4.31 3.76 2.07
N LEU A 93 3.79 2.59 2.44
CA LEU A 93 2.49 2.45 3.10
C LEU A 93 2.72 1.91 4.50
N THR A 94 2.57 2.75 5.52
CA THR A 94 2.71 2.33 6.91
C THR A 94 1.33 2.05 7.50
N HIS A 95 1.10 0.82 7.97
CA HIS A 95 -0.15 0.45 8.62
C HIS A 95 -0.36 1.28 9.89
N LEU A 96 -1.49 1.99 9.98
CA LEU A 96 -1.66 3.04 10.99
C LEU A 96 -1.64 2.50 12.43
N GLN A 97 -2.20 1.31 12.65
CA GLN A 97 -2.34 0.71 13.98
C GLN A 97 -1.06 0.01 14.46
N THR A 98 -0.39 -0.76 13.60
CA THR A 98 0.79 -1.56 14.00
C THR A 98 2.12 -0.89 13.70
N LYS A 99 2.09 0.22 12.94
CA LYS A 99 3.27 0.97 12.50
C LYS A 99 4.26 0.18 11.65
N LYS A 100 3.83 -0.98 11.14
CA LYS A 100 4.58 -1.79 10.17
C LYS A 100 4.40 -1.23 8.76
N ASN A 101 5.41 -1.34 7.91
CA ASN A 101 5.35 -1.00 6.49
C ASN A 101 4.81 -2.17 5.67
N LEU A 102 4.06 -1.88 4.61
CA LEU A 102 3.76 -2.86 3.57
C LEU A 102 5.06 -3.26 2.90
N HIS A 103 5.37 -4.54 2.97
CA HIS A 103 6.69 -5.07 2.64
C HIS A 103 6.59 -6.31 1.77
N THR A 104 7.58 -6.51 0.90
CA THR A 104 7.77 -7.77 0.19
C THR A 104 9.26 -8.10 0.08
N HIS A 105 9.53 -9.35 -0.25
CA HIS A 105 10.86 -9.95 -0.27
C HIS A 105 10.87 -11.18 -1.18
N GLY A 106 12.06 -11.76 -1.39
CA GLY A 106 12.24 -12.97 -2.20
C GLY A 106 11.68 -14.26 -1.60
N ILE A 107 10.82 -14.20 -0.57
CA ILE A 107 10.21 -15.36 0.08
C ILE A 107 8.88 -15.69 -0.61
N PRO A 108 8.64 -16.96 -1.03
CA PRO A 108 7.38 -17.35 -1.63
C PRO A 108 6.21 -17.32 -0.64
N SER A 109 5.07 -16.81 -1.09
CA SER A 109 3.84 -16.73 -0.32
C SER A 109 3.29 -18.15 -0.01
N PRO A 110 2.71 -18.35 1.19
CA PRO A 110 2.19 -19.65 1.62
C PRO A 110 1.17 -20.32 0.68
N LEU A 111 0.36 -19.55 -0.07
CA LEU A 111 -0.73 -20.11 -0.89
C LEU A 111 -0.42 -20.09 -2.39
N SER A 112 -0.02 -18.95 -2.94
CA SER A 112 0.15 -18.80 -4.41
C SER A 112 1.57 -19.09 -4.88
N ARG A 113 2.54 -19.21 -3.96
CA ARG A 113 3.97 -19.36 -4.26
C ARG A 113 4.56 -18.21 -5.09
N GLN A 114 3.83 -17.09 -5.21
CA GLN A 114 4.35 -15.81 -5.68
C GLN A 114 5.14 -15.13 -4.56
N GLN A 115 5.54 -13.87 -4.68
CA GLN A 115 6.18 -13.18 -3.56
C GLN A 115 5.23 -12.95 -2.39
N GLU A 116 5.76 -13.12 -1.18
CA GLU A 116 5.05 -12.91 0.06
C GLU A 116 4.99 -11.42 0.42
N ILE A 117 3.77 -10.92 0.65
CA ILE A 117 3.52 -9.54 1.11
C ILE A 117 3.14 -9.56 2.58
N THR A 118 3.81 -8.72 3.38
CA THR A 118 3.80 -8.74 4.85
C THR A 118 3.86 -7.33 5.43
N GLY A 119 3.70 -7.23 6.75
CA GLY A 119 4.02 -6.04 7.52
C GLY A 119 5.42 -6.18 8.15
N PHE A 120 6.32 -5.26 7.85
CA PHE A 120 7.71 -5.28 8.32
C PHE A 120 8.12 -3.95 8.99
N GLY A 121 9.28 -3.94 9.64
CA GLY A 121 9.84 -2.73 10.25
C GLY A 121 9.15 -2.33 11.56
N ASP A 122 9.39 -1.12 12.05
CA ASP A 122 8.78 -0.55 13.25
C ASP A 122 8.72 0.97 13.15
N ASP A 123 7.62 1.59 13.61
CA ASP A 123 7.42 3.05 13.52
C ASP A 123 7.65 3.62 12.11
N GLY A 124 7.23 2.86 11.10
CA GLY A 124 7.41 3.22 9.69
C GLY A 124 8.86 3.15 9.20
N LYS A 125 9.80 2.66 10.02
CA LYS A 125 11.19 2.40 9.65
C LYS A 125 11.34 0.94 9.22
N GLY A 126 12.00 0.72 8.09
CA GLY A 126 12.38 -0.60 7.61
C GLY A 126 13.49 -0.46 6.58
N ASP A 127 13.42 -1.21 5.49
CA ASP A 127 14.46 -1.26 4.45
C ASP A 127 13.88 -0.98 3.05
N THR A 128 14.61 -1.33 1.99
CA THR A 128 14.18 -1.09 0.60
C THR A 128 13.00 -1.97 0.19
N GLY A 129 12.74 -3.07 0.92
CA GLY A 129 11.58 -3.94 0.69
C GLY A 129 10.23 -3.28 1.00
N ASP A 130 10.25 -2.08 1.56
CA ASP A 130 9.07 -1.27 1.88
C ASP A 130 8.67 -0.30 0.75
N ASP A 131 9.53 -0.14 -0.27
CA ASP A 131 9.40 0.89 -1.29
C ASP A 131 8.62 0.40 -2.53
N TRP A 132 7.60 1.18 -2.91
CA TRP A 132 6.67 0.85 -4.01
C TRP A 132 6.59 1.98 -5.03
N ILE A 133 6.75 1.68 -6.32
CA ILE A 133 6.49 2.60 -7.43
C ILE A 133 5.00 2.64 -7.69
N LEU A 134 4.44 3.86 -7.64
CA LEU A 134 3.03 4.10 -7.95
C LEU A 134 2.82 4.22 -9.47
N GLU A 135 2.23 3.21 -10.10
CA GLU A 135 1.82 3.28 -11.51
C GLU A 135 0.33 3.65 -11.64
N CYS A 136 0.09 4.84 -12.17
CA CYS A 136 -1.24 5.25 -12.61
C CYS A 136 -1.58 4.67 -14.00
N ALA A 137 -2.87 4.46 -14.29
CA ALA A 137 -3.31 4.05 -15.62
C ALA A 137 -2.89 5.05 -16.72
N SER A 138 -2.34 4.55 -17.83
CA SER A 138 -1.78 5.36 -18.94
C SER A 138 -2.78 6.31 -19.62
N SER A 139 -4.08 6.06 -19.49
CA SER A 139 -5.14 6.92 -20.02
C SER A 139 -5.42 8.13 -19.13
N SER A 140 -4.75 8.27 -17.99
CA SER A 140 -4.91 9.43 -17.11
C SER A 140 -4.21 10.64 -17.70
N SER A 141 -4.96 11.71 -17.96
CA SER A 141 -4.41 13.02 -18.34
C SER A 141 -3.68 13.71 -17.18
N THR A 142 -3.83 13.19 -15.96
CA THR A 142 -3.25 13.77 -14.75
C THR A 142 -1.89 13.15 -14.46
N LYS A 143 -0.91 14.00 -14.14
CA LYS A 143 0.41 13.58 -13.66
C LYS A 143 0.42 13.13 -12.20
N VAL A 144 -0.71 13.26 -11.51
CA VAL A 144 -0.87 12.97 -10.07
C VAL A 144 -1.94 11.92 -9.84
N TRP A 145 -1.77 11.20 -8.74
CA TRP A 145 -2.71 10.20 -8.26
C TRP A 145 -3.97 10.85 -7.69
N LYS A 146 -5.13 10.39 -8.14
CA LYS A 146 -6.44 10.82 -7.64
C LYS A 146 -7.16 9.71 -6.88
N GLN A 147 -8.03 10.12 -5.97
CA GLN A 147 -9.00 9.22 -5.34
C GLN A 147 -9.89 8.59 -6.43
N GLY A 148 -10.34 7.36 -6.22
CA GLY A 148 -11.11 6.58 -7.21
C GLY A 148 -10.28 6.02 -8.36
N GLN A 149 -9.07 6.54 -8.59
CA GLN A 149 -8.20 6.10 -9.68
C GLN A 149 -7.64 4.69 -9.43
N LYS A 150 -7.72 3.85 -10.47
CA LYS A 150 -7.02 2.55 -10.50
C LYS A 150 -5.52 2.78 -10.63
N VAL A 151 -4.76 2.21 -9.72
CA VAL A 151 -3.31 2.23 -9.69
C VAL A 151 -2.73 0.83 -9.49
N ARG A 152 -1.47 0.67 -9.85
CA ARG A 152 -0.63 -0.49 -9.51
C ARG A 152 0.47 -0.03 -8.58
N LEU A 153 0.76 -0.83 -7.55
CA LEU A 153 1.97 -0.69 -6.75
C LEU A 153 2.95 -1.76 -7.21
N LEU A 154 4.07 -1.33 -7.77
CA LEU A 154 5.15 -2.20 -8.19
C LEU A 154 6.24 -2.11 -7.14
N HIS A 155 6.74 -3.24 -6.68
CA HIS A 155 7.83 -3.24 -5.73
C HIS A 155 9.11 -2.75 -6.43
N VAL A 156 9.92 -1.94 -5.74
CA VAL A 156 11.14 -1.37 -6.34
C VAL A 156 12.18 -2.46 -6.63
N ASP A 157 12.36 -3.42 -5.72
CA ASP A 157 13.45 -4.39 -5.82
C ASP A 157 13.10 -5.63 -6.66
N THR A 158 11.83 -5.83 -7.05
CA THR A 158 11.34 -7.09 -7.66
C THR A 158 10.22 -6.91 -8.67
#